data_AF-A0A7S1FY22-F1
#
_entry.id   AF-A0A7S1FY22-F1
#
_cell.length_a   1.000
_cell.length_b   1.000
_cell.length_c   1.000
_cell.angle_alpha   90.00
_cell.angle_beta   90.00
_cell.angle_gamma   90.00
#
_symmetry.space_group_name_H-M   'P 1'
#
loop_
_entity.id
_entity.type
_entity.pdbx_description
1 polymer ?
#
loop_
_entity_poly.entity_id
_entity_poly.type
_entity_poly.pdbx_seq_one_letter_code
_entity_poly.pdbx_strand_id
1 'polypeptide(L)'
;GKPIFVRRRKPEEIEEVRAVPMDHLRDQETDEDRVLNPEWIIVLAICPHLGCVPVSNAGEHNGWFCPCHGSHYDISGRIRKGPAPLNLEVPPYKFMDEPTCHNLLIG
;
A
#
# COMPACT_ATOMS: atom_id res chain seq x y z
N GLY A 1 -17.26 4.49 7.98
CA GLY A 1 -16.44 3.40 7.40
C GLY A 1 -15.02 3.92 7.22
N LYS A 2 -14.02 3.03 7.26
CA LYS A 2 -12.63 3.38 6.92
C LYS A 2 -12.45 3.31 5.40
N PRO A 3 -11.85 4.31 4.73
CA PRO A 3 -11.61 4.24 3.29
C PRO A 3 -10.51 3.22 2.98
N ILE A 4 -10.61 2.54 1.84
CA ILE A 4 -9.70 1.46 1.44
C ILE A 4 -9.25 1.70 0.01
N PHE A 5 -7.95 1.57 -0.24
CA PHE A 5 -7.40 1.47 -1.59
C PHE A 5 -7.28 0.02 -2.00
N VAL A 6 -7.76 -0.27 -3.21
CA VAL A 6 -7.55 -1.53 -3.90
C VAL A 6 -6.88 -1.17 -5.22
N ARG A 7 -5.65 -1.67 -5.45
CA ARG A 7 -4.89 -1.41 -6.67
C ARG A 7 -4.43 -2.73 -7.28
N ARG A 8 -4.67 -2.88 -8.59
CA ARG A 8 -4.05 -3.89 -9.44
C ARG A 8 -2.69 -3.37 -9.92
N ARG A 9 -1.62 -4.12 -9.65
CA ARG A 9 -0.23 -3.75 -9.94
C ARG A 9 0.24 -4.41 -11.23
N LYS A 10 1.11 -3.71 -11.97
CA LYS A 10 1.81 -4.28 -13.12
C LYS A 10 3.03 -5.10 -12.66
N PRO A 11 3.52 -6.07 -13.45
CA PRO A 11 4.73 -6.83 -13.12
C PRO A 11 5.92 -5.93 -12.80
N GLU A 12 6.12 -4.88 -13.60
CA GLU A 12 7.23 -3.94 -13.41
C GLU A 12 7.14 -3.18 -12.06
N GLU A 13 5.93 -2.84 -11.62
CA GLU A 13 5.70 -2.17 -10.34
C GLU A 13 6.00 -3.10 -9.15
N ILE A 14 5.70 -4.40 -9.31
CA ILE A 14 5.97 -5.44 -8.31
C ILE A 14 7.47 -5.66 -8.17
N GLU A 15 8.18 -5.74 -9.29
CA GLU A 15 9.65 -5.85 -9.32
C GLU A 15 10.31 -4.62 -8.68
N GLU A 16 9.84 -3.41 -9.01
CA GLU A 16 10.36 -2.16 -8.46
C GLU A 16 10.28 -2.13 -6.93
N VAL A 17 9.12 -2.47 -6.35
CA VAL A 17 8.96 -2.42 -4.88
C VAL A 17 9.74 -3.52 -4.16
N ARG A 18 9.91 -4.69 -4.78
CA ARG A 18 10.69 -5.81 -4.22
C ARG A 18 12.18 -5.57 -4.28
N ALA A 19 12.65 -4.76 -5.23
CA ALA A 19 14.05 -4.38 -5.36
C ALA A 19 14.51 -3.33 -4.33
N VAL A 20 13.59 -2.76 -3.52
CA VAL A 20 13.93 -1.74 -2.52
C VAL A 20 14.67 -2.38 -1.34
N PRO A 21 15.90 -1.93 -1.00
CA PRO A 21 16.62 -2.41 0.18
C PRO A 21 15.86 -2.15 1.49
N MET A 22 15.83 -3.12 2.40
CA MET A 22 15.11 -3.00 3.68
C MET A 22 15.65 -1.87 4.57
N ASP A 23 16.94 -1.59 4.53
CA ASP A 23 17.58 -0.49 5.27
C ASP A 23 17.21 0.91 4.74
N HIS A 24 16.62 0.99 3.55
CA HIS A 24 16.05 2.21 2.99
C HIS A 24 14.58 2.43 3.41
N LEU A 25 13.99 1.50 4.16
CA LEU A 25 12.62 1.58 4.66
C LEU A 25 12.63 1.94 6.15
N ARG A 26 11.82 2.95 6.51
CA ARG A 26 11.64 3.36 7.91
C ARG A 26 10.94 2.28 8.72
N ASP A 27 9.88 1.72 8.14
CA ASP A 27 9.07 0.64 8.69
C ASP A 27 9.30 -0.59 7.80
N GLN A 28 10.22 -1.43 8.24
CA GLN A 28 10.81 -2.50 7.42
C GLN A 28 9.83 -3.64 7.22
N GLU A 29 9.35 -3.78 5.99
CA GLU A 29 8.37 -4.79 5.62
C GLU A 29 8.57 -5.17 4.15
N THR A 30 8.60 -6.47 3.88
CA THR A 30 8.72 -6.96 2.50
C THR A 30 7.40 -6.73 1.75
N ASP A 31 7.44 -6.78 0.41
CA ASP A 31 6.20 -6.70 -0.35
C ASP A 31 5.34 -7.94 -0.13
N GLU A 32 5.99 -9.10 -0.02
CA GLU A 32 5.41 -10.42 0.18
C GLU A 32 4.63 -10.52 1.49
N ASP A 33 5.10 -9.87 2.56
CA ASP A 33 4.39 -9.87 3.85
C ASP A 33 3.10 -9.02 3.81
N ARG A 34 2.99 -8.11 2.84
CA ARG A 34 1.89 -7.15 2.71
C ARG A 34 0.77 -7.60 1.78
N VAL A 35 1.00 -8.64 0.98
CA VAL A 35 0.05 -9.09 -0.05
C VAL A 35 -0.15 -10.60 -0.05
N LEU A 36 -1.39 -11.05 -0.23
CA LEU A 36 -1.70 -12.47 -0.47
C LEU A 36 -1.48 -12.84 -1.95
N ASN A 37 -1.68 -11.89 -2.86
CA ASN A 37 -1.43 -12.03 -4.28
C ASN A 37 -0.63 -10.80 -4.74
N PRO A 38 0.55 -10.97 -5.36
CA PRO A 38 1.39 -9.85 -5.76
C PRO A 38 0.73 -8.89 -6.76
N GLU A 39 -0.27 -9.33 -7.53
CA GLU A 39 -1.01 -8.46 -8.43
C GLU A 39 -1.89 -7.44 -7.68
N TRP A 40 -2.27 -7.70 -6.43
CA TRP A 40 -3.24 -6.89 -5.71
C TRP A 40 -2.67 -6.38 -4.39
N ILE A 41 -2.63 -5.05 -4.26
CA ILE A 41 -2.35 -4.38 -2.98
C ILE A 41 -3.64 -3.77 -2.43
N ILE A 42 -3.92 -4.07 -1.16
CA ILE A 42 -5.09 -3.60 -0.44
C ILE A 42 -4.60 -2.94 0.85
N VAL A 43 -4.88 -1.65 1.01
CA VAL A 43 -4.44 -0.87 2.17
C VAL A 43 -5.54 0.07 2.64
N LEU A 44 -5.59 0.34 3.95
CA LEU A 44 -6.41 1.40 4.50
C LEU A 44 -5.89 2.75 4.01
N ALA A 45 -6.79 3.57 3.48
CA ALA A 45 -6.49 4.91 2.99
C ALA A 45 -6.44 5.93 4.13
N ILE A 46 -5.74 5.58 5.22
CA ILE A 46 -5.61 6.38 6.44
C ILE A 46 -4.11 6.54 6.71
N CYS A 47 -3.60 7.77 6.55
CA CYS A 47 -2.22 8.09 6.82
C CYS A 47 -1.92 7.91 8.33
N PRO A 48 -0.97 7.05 8.73
CA PRO A 48 -0.63 6.82 10.14
C PRO A 48 0.07 7.99 10.82
N HIS A 49 0.26 9.12 10.14
CA HIS A 49 0.64 10.37 10.80
C HIS A 49 -0.52 10.89 11.68
N LEU A 50 -1.60 11.36 11.05
CA LEU A 50 -2.73 12.02 11.74
C LEU A 50 -4.09 11.71 11.07
N GLY A 51 -4.18 10.66 10.26
CA GLY A 51 -5.45 10.13 9.76
C GLY A 51 -6.01 10.73 8.46
N CYS A 52 -5.26 11.62 7.79
CA CYS A 52 -5.65 12.12 6.47
C CYS A 52 -5.72 10.99 5.42
N VAL A 53 -6.52 11.19 4.37
CA VAL A 53 -6.57 10.28 3.22
C VAL A 53 -5.47 10.65 2.21
N PRO A 54 -4.50 9.75 1.91
CA PRO A 54 -3.51 9.99 0.87
C PRO A 54 -4.14 10.06 -0.54
N VAL A 55 -3.51 10.75 -1.47
CA VAL A 55 -3.88 10.78 -2.89
C VAL A 55 -3.12 9.67 -3.62
N SER A 56 -3.80 8.89 -4.46
CA SER A 56 -3.19 7.83 -5.27
C SER A 56 -2.45 8.38 -6.49
N ASN A 57 -1.47 7.63 -7.00
CA ASN A 57 -0.65 7.98 -8.17
C ASN A 57 0.05 9.35 -8.01
N ALA A 58 0.44 9.68 -6.78
CA ALA A 58 1.05 10.95 -6.44
C ALA A 58 2.26 10.73 -5.50
N GLY A 59 3.11 11.75 -5.41
CA GLY A 59 4.35 11.70 -4.63
C GLY A 59 5.55 11.29 -5.46
N GLU A 60 6.61 10.83 -4.79
CA GLU A 60 7.94 10.62 -5.39
C GLU A 60 8.21 9.14 -5.70
N HIS A 61 7.28 8.25 -5.34
CA HIS A 61 7.45 6.79 -5.38
C HIS A 61 6.29 6.07 -6.06
N ASN A 62 5.56 6.76 -6.95
CA ASN A 62 4.47 6.22 -7.77
C ASN A 62 3.31 5.53 -7.01
N GLY A 63 3.29 5.61 -5.67
CA GLY A 63 2.25 5.04 -4.81
C GLY A 63 1.25 6.09 -4.37
N TRP A 64 1.42 6.59 -3.14
CA TRP A 64 0.49 7.53 -2.51
C TRP A 64 1.20 8.74 -1.90
N PHE A 65 0.50 9.87 -1.87
CA PHE A 65 0.97 11.10 -1.27
C PHE A 65 -0.07 11.68 -0.31
N CYS A 66 0.30 11.85 0.95
CA CYS A 66 -0.53 12.53 1.94
C CYS A 66 -0.19 14.03 1.96
N PRO A 67 -1.07 14.91 1.43
CA PRO A 67 -0.78 16.35 1.27
C PRO A 67 -0.75 17.11 2.60
N CYS A 68 -1.34 16.55 3.67
CA CYS A 68 -1.45 17.25 4.95
C CYS A 68 -0.09 17.67 5.53
N HIS A 69 0.92 16.80 5.43
CA HIS A 69 2.27 17.06 5.97
C HIS A 69 3.38 16.46 5.09
N GLY A 70 3.06 16.12 3.84
CA GLY A 70 4.03 15.62 2.87
C GLY A 70 4.58 14.22 3.15
N SER A 71 3.71 13.25 3.50
CA SER A 71 4.14 11.85 3.59
C SER A 71 4.01 11.15 2.23
N HIS A 72 5.06 10.48 1.77
CA HIS A 72 5.09 9.76 0.50
C HIS A 72 5.21 8.26 0.75
N TYR A 73 4.38 7.49 0.06
CA TYR A 73 4.34 6.04 0.13
C TYR A 73 4.65 5.45 -1.24
N ASP A 74 5.39 4.34 -1.26
CA ASP A 74 5.59 3.57 -2.50
C ASP A 74 4.37 2.73 -2.87
N ILE A 75 4.43 1.99 -3.98
CA ILE A 75 3.31 1.18 -4.52
C ILE A 75 2.88 0.04 -3.57
N SER A 76 3.74 -0.39 -2.64
CA SER A 76 3.37 -1.37 -1.61
C SER A 76 2.68 -0.71 -0.41
N GLY A 77 2.65 0.63 -0.36
CA GLY A 77 2.05 1.41 0.72
C GLY A 77 3.03 1.69 1.85
N ARG A 78 4.33 1.50 1.60
CA ARG A 78 5.36 1.67 2.61
C ARG A 78 5.81 3.12 2.68
N ILE A 79 6.03 3.63 3.88
CA ILE A 79 6.44 5.02 4.09
C ILE A 79 7.88 5.24 3.62
N ARG A 80 8.08 6.22 2.73
CA ARG A 80 9.39 6.55 2.14
C ARG A 80 9.90 7.93 2.54
N LYS A 81 8.99 8.88 2.81
CA LYS A 81 9.34 10.27 3.14
C LYS A 81 8.23 10.92 3.96
N GLY A 82 8.59 11.93 4.76
CA GLY A 82 7.66 12.71 5.57
C GLY A 82 7.51 12.20 7.00
N PRO A 83 6.58 12.76 7.79
CA PRO A 83 6.49 12.53 9.23
C PRO A 83 5.74 11.27 9.66
N ALA A 84 5.01 10.58 8.76
CA ALA A 84 4.30 9.36 9.12
C ALA A 84 5.27 8.29 9.67
N PRO A 85 5.02 7.68 10.84
CA PRO A 85 5.98 6.74 11.43
C PRO A 85 5.94 5.35 10.78
N LEU A 86 4.79 4.96 10.20
CA LEU A 86 4.48 3.59 9.78
C LEU A 86 4.00 3.52 8.32
N ASN A 87 3.98 2.31 7.79
CA ASN A 87 3.37 1.95 6.51
C ASN A 87 1.83 2.10 6.56
N LEU A 88 1.18 2.17 5.39
CA LEU A 88 -0.29 2.06 5.32
C LEU A 88 -0.71 0.66 5.76
N GLU A 89 -1.69 0.59 6.66
CA GLU A 89 -2.21 -0.65 7.24
C GLU A 89 -2.86 -1.53 6.16
N VAL A 90 -2.52 -2.81 6.15
CA VAL A 90 -3.19 -3.83 5.33
C VAL A 90 -4.36 -4.39 6.14
N PRO A 91 -5.63 -4.17 5.73
CA PRO A 91 -6.76 -4.77 6.44
C PRO A 91 -6.76 -6.29 6.26
N PRO A 92 -7.43 -7.06 7.13
CA PRO A 92 -7.64 -8.48 6.88
C PRO A 92 -8.54 -8.65 5.63
N TYR A 93 -8.06 -9.43 4.66
CA TYR A 93 -8.85 -9.76 3.46
C TYR A 93 -8.58 -11.19 3.00
N LYS A 94 -9.47 -11.69 2.16
CA LYS A 94 -9.27 -12.95 1.44
C LYS A 94 -9.89 -12.88 0.04
N PHE A 95 -9.25 -13.60 -0.89
CA PHE A 95 -9.87 -13.91 -2.18
C PHE A 95 -10.86 -15.06 -1.98
N MET A 96 -12.04 -14.93 -2.60
CA MET A 96 -13.02 -16.00 -2.64
C MET A 96 -12.95 -16.68 -4.01
N ASP A 97 -12.76 -17.99 -4.01
CA ASP A 97 -12.72 -18.79 -5.22
C ASP A 97 -14.14 -19.00 -5.75
N GLU A 98 -14.59 -18.15 -6.67
CA GLU A 98 -15.75 -18.40 -7.51
C GLU A 98 -15.33 -18.56 -8.97
N PRO A 99 -15.84 -19.57 -9.70
CA PRO A 99 -15.37 -19.94 -11.03
C PRO A 99 -15.53 -18.86 -12.11
N THR A 100 -16.20 -17.75 -11.82
CA THR A 100 -16.47 -16.67 -12.77
C THR A 100 -16.26 -15.25 -12.22
N CYS A 101 -15.98 -15.07 -10.93
CA CYS A 101 -15.78 -13.76 -10.30
C CYS A 101 -14.75 -13.86 -9.17
N HIS A 102 -13.62 -13.16 -9.31
CA HIS A 102 -12.66 -13.04 -8.22
C HIS A 102 -13.21 -12.04 -7.20
N ASN A 103 -13.99 -12.51 -6.23
CA ASN A 103 -14.57 -11.65 -5.20
C ASN A 103 -13.52 -11.42 -4.09
N LEU A 104 -13.38 -10.17 -3.66
CA LEU A 104 -12.51 -9.77 -2.55
C LEU A 104 -13.38 -9.48 -1.33
N LEU A 105 -13.18 -10.22 -0.24
CA LEU A 105 -13.80 -9.94 1.05
C LEU A 105 -12.80 -9.20 1.93
N ILE A 106 -13.18 -8.01 2.43
CA ILE A 106 -12.38 -7.19 3.34
C ILE A 106 -13.13 -7.08 4.68
N GLY A 107 -12.44 -7.42 5.77
CA GLY A 107 -12.98 -7.47 7.13
C GLY A 107 -12.52 -6.33 8.02
#